data_AF-A0A938YTE4-F1
#
_entry.id   AF-A0A938YTE4-F1
#
_cell.length_a   1.000
_cell.length_b   1.000
_cell.length_c   1.000
_cell.angle_alpha   90.00
_cell.angle_beta   90.00
_cell.angle_gamma   90.00
#
_symmetry.space_group_name_H-M   'P 1'
#
loop_
_entity.id
_entity.type
_entity.pdbx_description
1 polymer ?
#
loop_
_entity_poly.entity_id
_entity_poly.type
_entity_poly.pdbx_seq_one_letter_code
_entity_poly.pdbx_strand_id
1 'polypeptide(L)'
;MKKSTVLIATLAALLIISGTAMKSSMGLESGSIKVAVLGAETAPDLADIQAYLAPFSDFVVVDTFDVSASTPSLSTLLDYDAVLVFSDYACADAIALGDVLADYVDVGGGVVLATFAWYGSTFGLEGRIMTTDYSPLERIGGSLYANATLDWYDSGHPIMEGVSAVKGYYRDNVGLTAGAALVANWSDGYPFVATKGQVVGVSLFPVERAGDPEEWTGDVPTLVHNALLWSVPDTVLELTPDTGIAATTIVGSGGFAANSIITITWDGTPVPTVPQQITTDAYGNFTAIITVPTQNDPGTHVINATDEYGRSAEITFTVVDMTGPQGEQGEQGDTGPAGATGATG
;
A
#
# COMPACT_ATOMS: atom_id res chain seq x y z
N MET A 1 20.23 -17.49 56.45
CA MET A 1 19.61 -16.56 55.48
C MET A 1 20.65 -16.15 54.45
N LYS A 2 20.74 -16.86 53.32
CA LYS A 2 21.51 -16.45 52.14
C LYS A 2 20.50 -16.39 50.99
N LYS A 3 20.21 -15.19 50.50
CA LYS A 3 19.31 -14.96 49.37
C LYS A 3 20.09 -15.29 48.09
N SER A 4 19.60 -16.26 47.32
CA SER A 4 20.02 -16.47 45.93
C SER A 4 19.35 -15.41 45.07
N THR A 5 20.15 -14.57 44.42
CA THR A 5 19.69 -13.66 43.36
C THR A 5 19.91 -14.38 42.03
N VAL A 6 18.81 -14.75 41.37
CA VAL A 6 18.83 -15.24 39.98
C VAL A 6 18.86 -14.00 39.08
N LEU A 7 19.95 -13.83 38.32
CA LEU A 7 19.98 -12.89 37.19
C LEU A 7 19.24 -13.54 36.02
N ILE A 8 18.15 -12.94 35.58
CA ILE A 8 17.53 -13.23 34.28
C ILE A 8 18.24 -12.32 33.26
N ALA A 9 19.03 -12.92 32.38
CA ALA A 9 19.58 -12.24 31.22
C ALA A 9 18.57 -12.35 30.07
N THR A 10 17.90 -11.24 29.74
CA THR A 10 17.08 -11.13 28.52
C THR A 10 18.02 -10.95 27.34
N LEU A 11 18.13 -11.98 26.48
CA LEU A 11 18.86 -11.91 25.23
C LEU A 11 17.96 -11.23 24.18
N ALA A 12 18.23 -9.96 23.88
CA ALA A 12 17.63 -9.29 22.72
C ALA A 12 18.38 -9.76 21.47
N ALA A 13 17.73 -10.59 20.65
CA ALA A 13 18.22 -10.93 19.33
C ALA A 13 18.01 -9.71 18.41
N LEU A 14 19.11 -9.05 18.05
CA LEU A 14 19.12 -8.00 17.04
C LEU A 14 19.02 -8.68 15.67
N LEU A 15 17.82 -8.72 15.10
CA LEU A 15 17.58 -9.22 13.75
C LEU A 15 18.09 -8.16 12.77
N ILE A 16 19.22 -8.44 12.09
CA ILE A 16 19.68 -7.63 10.96
C ILE A 16 18.81 -8.04 9.77
N ILE A 17 17.73 -7.28 9.55
CA ILE A 17 16.82 -7.47 8.42
C ILE A 17 17.51 -6.88 7.19
N SER A 18 17.77 -7.70 6.17
CA SER A 18 18.24 -7.23 4.86
C SER A 18 17.14 -6.45 4.14
N GLY A 19 17.48 -5.53 3.22
CA GLY A 19 16.48 -4.69 2.52
C GLY A 19 15.38 -5.48 1.79
N THR A 20 15.64 -6.74 1.41
CA THR A 20 14.63 -7.65 0.85
C THR A 20 13.57 -8.08 1.87
N ALA A 21 13.96 -8.25 3.14
CA ALA A 21 13.05 -8.68 4.20
C ALA A 21 12.23 -7.51 4.80
N MET A 22 12.66 -6.25 4.63
CA MET A 22 11.77 -5.10 4.87
C MET A 22 10.67 -5.00 3.82
N LYS A 23 10.98 -5.28 2.54
CA LYS A 23 9.96 -5.35 1.48
C LYS A 23 8.87 -6.38 1.79
N SER A 24 9.25 -7.56 2.25
CA SER A 24 8.27 -8.61 2.62
C SER A 24 7.54 -8.34 3.94
N SER A 25 8.15 -7.68 4.93
CA SER A 25 7.47 -7.35 6.20
C SER A 25 6.53 -6.15 6.11
N MET A 26 6.50 -5.47 4.95
CA MET A 26 5.70 -4.27 4.68
C MET A 26 4.66 -4.49 3.57
N GLY A 27 4.45 -5.72 3.08
CA GLY A 27 3.57 -5.95 1.92
C GLY A 27 4.08 -5.34 0.60
N LEU A 28 5.35 -4.91 0.55
CA LEU A 28 5.99 -4.19 -0.57
C LEU A 28 6.62 -5.11 -1.63
N GLU A 29 6.12 -6.33 -1.84
CA GLU A 29 6.07 -6.86 -3.21
C GLU A 29 4.85 -6.25 -3.90
N SER A 30 4.72 -4.92 -3.85
CA SER A 30 3.63 -4.22 -4.50
C SER A 30 3.71 -4.58 -5.97
N GLY A 31 2.81 -5.46 -6.36
CA GLY A 31 2.61 -5.81 -7.74
C GLY A 31 2.53 -4.57 -8.61
N SER A 32 2.96 -4.71 -9.85
CA SER A 32 2.84 -3.74 -10.95
C SER A 32 1.78 -2.65 -10.70
N ILE A 33 2.21 -1.40 -10.47
CA ILE A 33 1.40 -0.21 -10.17
C ILE A 33 1.11 0.58 -11.46
N LYS A 34 -0.12 1.10 -11.57
CA LYS A 34 -0.55 2.02 -12.62
C LYS A 34 -0.76 3.42 -12.04
N VAL A 35 -0.11 4.41 -12.64
CA VAL A 35 -0.16 5.81 -12.18
C VAL A 35 -0.82 6.69 -13.23
N ALA A 36 -1.68 7.59 -12.78
CA ALA A 36 -2.14 8.72 -13.57
C ALA A 36 -1.50 10.03 -13.09
N VAL A 37 -1.00 10.83 -14.03
CA VAL A 37 -0.41 12.16 -13.80
C VAL A 37 -1.38 13.20 -14.35
N LEU A 38 -2.01 13.94 -13.45
CA LEU A 38 -3.02 14.96 -13.74
C LEU A 38 -2.40 16.35 -13.55
N GLY A 39 -2.01 17.00 -14.63
CA GLY A 39 -1.45 18.35 -14.60
C GLY A 39 -2.30 19.33 -15.38
N ALA A 40 -2.60 20.49 -14.79
CA ALA A 40 -3.08 21.63 -15.58
C ALA A 40 -1.86 22.27 -16.25
N GLU A 41 -1.38 21.62 -17.30
CA GLU A 41 -0.04 21.82 -17.87
C GLU A 41 0.02 21.35 -19.32
N THR A 42 1.00 21.86 -20.07
CA THR A 42 1.29 21.49 -21.45
C THR A 42 1.74 20.03 -21.58
N ALA A 43 1.48 19.44 -22.75
CA ALA A 43 1.87 18.05 -23.04
C ALA A 43 3.38 17.75 -22.88
N PRO A 44 4.33 18.65 -23.25
CA PRO A 44 5.75 18.41 -23.01
C PRO A 44 6.12 18.27 -21.53
N ASP A 45 5.57 19.11 -20.67
CA ASP A 45 5.83 19.12 -19.23
C ASP A 45 5.16 17.92 -18.52
N LEU A 46 3.99 17.49 -18.99
CA LEU A 46 3.39 16.22 -18.58
C LEU A 46 4.26 15.02 -18.98
N ALA A 47 4.82 15.04 -20.19
CA ALA A 47 5.68 13.97 -20.70
C ALA A 47 7.02 13.90 -19.95
N ASP A 48 7.50 15.01 -19.39
CA ASP A 48 8.69 15.03 -18.54
C ASP A 48 8.49 14.20 -17.26
N ILE A 49 7.37 14.40 -16.56
CA ILE A 49 7.00 13.59 -15.39
C ILE A 49 6.90 12.11 -15.75
N GLN A 50 6.23 11.82 -16.87
CA GLN A 50 6.15 10.45 -17.37
C GLN A 50 7.55 9.86 -17.62
N ALA A 51 8.48 10.64 -18.18
CA ALA A 51 9.81 10.19 -18.53
C ALA A 51 10.69 9.86 -17.31
N TYR A 52 10.57 10.61 -16.20
CA TYR A 52 11.34 10.28 -14.99
C TYR A 52 10.68 9.21 -14.10
N LEU A 53 9.37 8.96 -14.26
CA LEU A 53 8.66 7.89 -13.54
C LEU A 53 8.72 6.54 -14.26
N ALA A 54 8.74 6.51 -15.60
CA ALA A 54 8.79 5.29 -16.40
C ALA A 54 9.98 4.33 -16.11
N PRO A 55 11.16 4.79 -15.66
CA PRO A 55 12.27 3.89 -15.31
C PRO A 55 12.05 3.04 -14.06
N PHE A 56 11.09 3.38 -13.19
CA PHE A 56 10.77 2.59 -12.00
C PHE A 56 9.98 1.34 -12.40
N SER A 57 10.58 0.16 -12.20
CA SER A 57 10.06 -1.11 -12.74
C SER A 57 8.75 -1.58 -12.14
N ASP A 58 8.41 -1.08 -10.96
CA ASP A 58 7.16 -1.28 -10.26
C ASP A 58 6.02 -0.44 -10.85
N PHE A 59 6.30 0.62 -11.64
CA PHE A 59 5.28 1.36 -12.38
C PHE A 59 5.14 0.81 -13.80
N VAL A 60 4.10 0.02 -14.05
CA VAL A 60 3.85 -0.61 -15.36
C VAL A 60 3.09 0.28 -16.33
N VAL A 61 2.37 1.27 -15.80
CA VAL A 61 1.67 2.29 -16.58
C VAL A 61 1.91 3.63 -15.87
N VAL A 62 2.28 4.64 -16.65
CA VAL A 62 2.28 6.04 -16.23
C VAL A 62 1.60 6.81 -17.36
N ASP A 63 0.33 7.15 -17.17
CA ASP A 63 -0.43 7.92 -18.16
C ASP A 63 -0.58 9.38 -17.72
N THR A 64 -0.73 10.28 -18.67
CA THR A 64 -0.84 11.71 -18.42
C THR A 64 -2.19 12.27 -18.86
N PHE A 65 -2.72 13.22 -18.09
CA PHE A 65 -3.99 13.88 -18.34
C PHE A 65 -3.81 15.39 -18.19
N ASP A 66 -4.13 16.13 -19.25
CA ASP A 66 -4.22 17.59 -19.21
C ASP A 66 -5.57 18.01 -18.60
N VAL A 67 -5.53 18.37 -17.31
CA VAL A 67 -6.73 18.77 -16.58
C VAL A 67 -7.10 20.24 -16.79
N SER A 68 -6.29 21.00 -17.54
CA SER A 68 -6.69 22.34 -18.04
C SER A 68 -7.70 22.24 -19.19
N ALA A 69 -7.72 21.09 -19.89
CA ALA A 69 -8.62 20.83 -21.00
C ALA A 69 -9.89 20.06 -20.60
N SER A 70 -9.79 19.12 -19.65
CA SER A 70 -10.93 18.30 -19.22
C SER A 70 -10.72 17.63 -17.87
N THR A 71 -11.81 17.35 -17.14
CA THR A 71 -11.76 16.61 -15.88
C THR A 71 -11.97 15.10 -16.13
N PRO A 72 -11.04 14.22 -15.72
CA PRO A 72 -11.22 12.77 -15.76
C PRO A 72 -12.42 12.32 -14.92
N SER A 73 -13.08 11.23 -15.35
CA SER A 73 -14.17 10.63 -14.59
C SER A 73 -13.63 9.76 -13.45
N LEU A 74 -14.42 9.53 -12.39
CA LEU A 74 -14.06 8.57 -11.33
C LEU A 74 -13.74 7.19 -11.91
N SER A 75 -14.56 6.70 -12.85
CA SER A 75 -14.32 5.40 -13.51
C SER A 75 -12.99 5.34 -14.25
N THR A 76 -12.50 6.47 -14.76
CA THR A 76 -11.17 6.55 -15.37
C THR A 76 -10.09 6.48 -14.31
N LEU A 77 -10.26 7.16 -13.17
CA LEU A 77 -9.27 7.11 -12.09
C LEU A 77 -9.18 5.72 -11.45
N LEU A 78 -10.28 4.96 -11.43
CA LEU A 78 -10.31 3.57 -10.93
C LEU A 78 -9.51 2.58 -11.80
N ASP A 79 -9.06 2.96 -13.00
CA ASP A 79 -8.12 2.16 -13.79
C ASP A 79 -6.66 2.29 -13.29
N TYR A 80 -6.42 3.23 -12.35
CA TYR A 80 -5.12 3.54 -11.77
C TYR A 80 -5.12 3.30 -10.26
N ASP A 81 -3.95 3.05 -9.71
CA ASP A 81 -3.74 2.73 -8.29
C ASP A 81 -3.32 3.96 -7.48
N ALA A 82 -2.66 4.91 -8.14
CA ALA A 82 -2.28 6.18 -7.56
C ALA A 82 -2.38 7.31 -8.59
N VAL A 83 -2.67 8.52 -8.10
CA VAL A 83 -2.83 9.72 -8.89
C VAL A 83 -1.90 10.83 -8.38
N LEU A 84 -1.03 11.34 -9.24
CA LEU A 84 -0.31 12.60 -9.00
C LEU A 84 -1.14 13.75 -9.57
N VAL A 85 -1.38 14.81 -8.80
CA VAL A 85 -2.07 16.01 -9.29
C VAL A 85 -1.31 17.30 -8.97
N PHE A 86 -1.22 18.18 -9.96
CA PHE A 86 -0.57 19.49 -9.84
C PHE A 86 -1.17 20.47 -10.87
N SER A 87 -0.78 21.73 -10.80
CA SER A 87 -1.21 22.75 -11.75
C SER A 87 -0.10 23.76 -12.03
N ASP A 88 -0.17 24.46 -13.15
CA ASP A 88 0.49 25.77 -13.40
C ASP A 88 -0.45 26.69 -14.20
N TYR A 89 -1.40 26.09 -14.91
CA TYR A 89 -2.57 26.73 -15.50
C TYR A 89 -3.84 26.45 -14.70
N ALA A 90 -4.93 27.12 -15.07
CA ALA A 90 -6.24 26.86 -14.49
C ALA A 90 -6.76 25.48 -14.94
N CYS A 91 -7.22 24.67 -14.00
CA CYS A 91 -8.01 23.47 -14.33
C CYS A 91 -9.29 23.87 -15.09
N ALA A 92 -9.76 23.01 -16.00
CA ALA A 92 -11.01 23.22 -16.72
C ALA A 92 -12.19 23.42 -15.75
N ASP A 93 -12.20 22.63 -14.68
CA ASP A 93 -13.08 22.77 -13.52
C ASP A 93 -12.37 22.26 -12.27
N ALA A 94 -11.81 23.20 -11.49
CA ALA A 94 -11.02 22.88 -10.29
C ALA A 94 -11.86 22.25 -9.16
N ILE A 95 -13.16 22.59 -9.09
CA ILE A 95 -14.07 22.03 -8.08
C ILE A 95 -14.44 20.61 -8.46
N ALA A 96 -14.87 20.40 -9.70
CA ALA A 96 -15.25 19.06 -10.17
C ALA A 96 -14.07 18.08 -10.12
N LEU A 97 -12.85 18.53 -10.47
CA LEU A 97 -11.65 17.71 -10.33
C LEU A 97 -11.39 17.34 -8.88
N GLY A 98 -11.44 18.31 -7.97
CA GLY A 98 -11.23 18.05 -6.55
C GLY A 98 -12.30 17.16 -5.91
N ASP A 99 -13.54 17.23 -6.37
CA ASP A 99 -14.62 16.37 -5.90
C ASP A 99 -14.45 14.93 -6.39
N VAL A 100 -14.02 14.72 -7.65
CA VAL A 100 -13.73 13.39 -8.19
C VAL A 100 -12.51 12.75 -7.51
N LEU A 101 -11.47 13.53 -7.20
CA LEU A 101 -10.32 13.04 -6.44
C LEU A 101 -10.71 12.62 -5.02
N ALA A 102 -11.62 13.35 -4.38
CA ALA A 102 -12.16 12.94 -3.08
C ALA A 102 -12.99 11.66 -3.18
N ASP A 103 -13.85 11.52 -4.21
CA ASP A 103 -14.57 10.26 -4.46
C ASP A 103 -13.60 9.09 -4.68
N TYR A 104 -12.48 9.33 -5.38
CA TYR A 104 -11.45 8.32 -5.61
C TYR A 104 -10.77 7.89 -4.29
N VAL A 105 -10.45 8.83 -3.40
CA VAL A 105 -9.93 8.51 -2.06
C VAL A 105 -10.98 7.78 -1.20
N ASP A 106 -12.25 8.19 -1.27
CA ASP A 106 -13.35 7.57 -0.50
C ASP A 106 -13.53 6.07 -0.80
N VAL A 107 -13.10 5.63 -1.99
CA VAL A 107 -13.13 4.23 -2.42
C VAL A 107 -11.76 3.54 -2.37
N GLY A 108 -10.77 4.18 -1.72
CA GLY A 108 -9.45 3.60 -1.42
C GLY A 108 -8.30 4.09 -2.29
N GLY A 109 -8.54 4.93 -3.31
CA GLY A 109 -7.50 5.40 -4.22
C GLY A 109 -6.43 6.29 -3.56
N GLY A 110 -5.18 6.14 -4.00
CA GLY A 110 -4.04 6.95 -3.52
C GLY A 110 -3.88 8.27 -4.28
N VAL A 111 -3.70 9.38 -3.57
CA VAL A 111 -3.52 10.71 -4.20
C VAL A 111 -2.28 11.40 -3.68
N VAL A 112 -1.45 11.91 -4.60
CA VAL A 112 -0.34 12.82 -4.32
C VAL A 112 -0.70 14.20 -4.85
N LEU A 113 -0.95 15.15 -3.96
CA LEU A 113 -1.12 16.56 -4.27
C LEU A 113 0.25 17.22 -4.34
N ALA A 114 0.58 17.88 -5.46
CA ALA A 114 1.82 18.61 -5.63
C ALA A 114 1.60 20.12 -5.87
N THR A 115 2.69 20.89 -5.99
CA THR A 115 2.61 22.36 -6.00
C THR A 115 1.69 22.94 -7.05
N PHE A 116 1.20 24.11 -6.63
CA PHE A 116 0.12 24.93 -7.11
C PHE A 116 -1.27 24.35 -6.91
N ALA A 117 -1.41 23.12 -6.40
CA ALA A 117 -2.68 22.68 -5.80
C ALA A 117 -3.12 23.67 -4.69
N TRP A 118 -2.19 24.23 -3.91
CA TRP A 118 -2.47 25.22 -2.86
C TRP A 118 -2.24 26.68 -3.29
N TYR A 119 -2.19 26.97 -4.59
CA TYR A 119 -2.00 28.35 -5.08
C TYR A 119 -3.12 29.31 -4.64
N GLY A 120 -4.36 28.80 -4.60
CA GLY A 120 -5.60 29.56 -4.38
C GLY A 120 -6.33 29.86 -5.69
N SER A 121 -7.38 30.70 -5.63
CA SER A 121 -8.23 31.01 -6.79
C SER A 121 -7.39 31.48 -7.99
N THR A 122 -7.47 30.75 -9.11
CA THR A 122 -6.94 30.97 -10.49
C THR A 122 -6.22 29.72 -11.00
N PHE A 123 -5.23 29.22 -10.25
CA PHE A 123 -4.45 28.02 -10.63
C PHE A 123 -4.54 26.90 -9.58
N GLY A 124 -5.08 27.20 -8.40
CA GLY A 124 -5.29 26.24 -7.33
C GLY A 124 -6.30 25.17 -7.68
N LEU A 125 -6.12 24.00 -7.09
CA LEU A 125 -7.17 23.00 -7.00
C LEU A 125 -8.22 23.46 -5.98
N GLU A 126 -9.47 23.07 -6.17
CA GLU A 126 -10.58 23.36 -5.25
C GLU A 126 -11.32 22.05 -4.91
N GLY A 127 -12.57 22.13 -4.45
CA GLY A 127 -13.38 20.94 -4.15
C GLY A 127 -13.01 20.22 -2.84
N ARG A 128 -13.65 19.06 -2.61
CA ARG A 128 -13.54 18.31 -1.34
C ARG A 128 -12.12 17.88 -0.99
N ILE A 129 -11.30 17.46 -1.97
CA ILE A 129 -9.93 16.98 -1.72
C ILE A 129 -9.05 18.05 -1.06
N MET A 130 -9.35 19.34 -1.27
CA MET A 130 -8.61 20.47 -0.69
C MET A 130 -9.12 20.89 0.69
N THR A 131 -10.14 20.24 1.21
CA THR A 131 -10.62 20.46 2.59
C THR A 131 -9.73 19.75 3.60
N THR A 132 -9.84 20.15 4.87
CA THR A 132 -9.08 19.56 5.97
C THR A 132 -9.42 18.10 6.23
N ASP A 133 -10.48 17.53 5.66
CA ASP A 133 -10.80 16.12 5.86
C ASP A 133 -9.87 15.21 5.04
N TYR A 134 -9.36 15.70 3.91
CA TYR A 134 -8.51 14.95 2.98
C TYR A 134 -7.08 15.51 2.91
N SER A 135 -6.92 16.80 2.62
CA SER A 135 -5.61 17.38 2.33
C SER A 135 -4.71 17.39 3.57
N PRO A 136 -3.48 16.86 3.51
CA PRO A 136 -2.54 16.93 4.63
C PRO A 136 -1.96 18.34 4.85
N LEU A 137 -2.04 19.19 3.82
CA LEU A 137 -1.51 20.54 3.82
C LEU A 137 -2.63 21.55 3.55
N GLU A 138 -2.49 22.75 4.09
CA GLU A 138 -3.38 23.88 3.80
C GLU A 138 -2.57 25.11 3.41
N ARG A 139 -3.16 25.95 2.56
CA ARG A 139 -2.56 27.20 2.14
C ARG A 139 -2.52 28.19 3.31
N ILE A 140 -1.34 28.66 3.67
CA ILE A 140 -1.16 29.71 4.70
C ILE A 140 -0.67 31.04 4.12
N GLY A 141 -0.24 31.05 2.86
CA GLY A 141 0.22 32.25 2.15
C GLY A 141 0.23 32.08 0.63
N GLY A 142 0.78 33.08 -0.07
CA GLY A 142 1.08 32.95 -1.50
C GLY A 142 2.27 32.02 -1.72
N SER A 143 2.31 31.35 -2.88
CA SER A 143 3.40 30.46 -3.26
C SER A 143 4.77 31.14 -3.18
N LEU A 144 5.78 30.33 -2.91
CA LEU A 144 7.16 30.74 -2.68
C LEU A 144 7.94 30.58 -4.00
N TYR A 145 8.63 31.64 -4.38
CA TYR A 145 9.52 31.69 -5.55
C TYR A 145 10.94 31.94 -5.05
N ALA A 146 11.44 30.97 -4.28
CA ALA A 146 12.74 31.06 -3.64
C ALA A 146 13.26 29.65 -3.37
N ASN A 147 14.55 29.47 -3.66
CA ASN A 147 15.25 28.22 -3.42
C ASN A 147 15.22 27.82 -1.94
N ALA A 148 14.78 26.61 -1.66
CA ALA A 148 15.00 25.92 -0.40
C ALA A 148 15.51 24.50 -0.67
N THR A 149 16.15 23.89 0.32
CA THR A 149 16.63 22.51 0.26
C THR A 149 15.88 21.65 1.28
N LEU A 150 15.84 20.34 1.06
CA LEU A 150 15.47 19.37 2.08
C LEU A 150 16.34 19.61 3.33
N ASP A 151 15.70 19.70 4.50
CA ASP A 151 16.36 19.86 5.78
C ASP A 151 16.02 18.69 6.71
N TRP A 152 15.05 18.86 7.62
CA TRP A 152 14.59 17.74 8.44
C TRP A 152 13.69 16.79 7.64
N TYR A 153 13.86 15.49 7.86
CA TYR A 153 12.96 14.45 7.36
C TYR A 153 12.98 13.21 8.25
N ASP A 154 11.90 12.43 8.22
CA ASP A 154 11.84 11.11 8.84
C ASP A 154 12.52 10.07 7.94
N SER A 155 13.76 9.72 8.27
CA SER A 155 14.54 8.72 7.51
C SER A 155 13.98 7.29 7.60
N GLY A 156 13.06 7.02 8.53
CA GLY A 156 12.37 5.74 8.64
C GLY A 156 11.08 5.67 7.81
N HIS A 157 10.62 6.80 7.28
CA HIS A 157 9.39 6.85 6.49
C HIS A 157 9.65 6.33 5.06
N PRO A 158 8.82 5.42 4.49
CA PRO A 158 9.05 4.83 3.17
C PRO A 158 9.17 5.87 2.04
N ILE A 159 8.41 6.97 2.13
CA ILE A 159 8.52 8.11 1.19
C ILE A 159 9.96 8.63 1.07
N MET A 160 10.75 8.57 2.15
CA MET A 160 12.12 9.08 2.18
C MET A 160 13.19 8.02 1.85
N GLU A 161 12.80 6.79 1.46
CA GLU A 161 13.77 5.76 1.10
C GLU A 161 14.59 6.16 -0.13
N GLY A 162 15.92 6.24 0.03
CA GLY A 162 16.82 6.68 -1.05
C GLY A 162 16.77 8.19 -1.34
N VAL A 163 15.99 8.97 -0.60
CA VAL A 163 15.92 10.43 -0.73
C VAL A 163 16.84 11.07 0.31
N SER A 164 17.84 11.80 -0.16
CA SER A 164 18.87 12.42 0.70
C SER A 164 19.11 13.89 0.42
N ALA A 165 18.79 14.35 -0.80
CA ALA A 165 18.91 15.73 -1.19
C ALA A 165 17.80 16.11 -2.16
N VAL A 166 17.08 17.19 -1.85
CA VAL A 166 16.19 17.87 -2.78
C VAL A 166 16.45 19.36 -2.66
N LYS A 167 16.44 20.07 -3.78
CA LYS A 167 16.38 21.53 -3.85
C LYS A 167 15.20 21.90 -4.73
N GLY A 168 14.44 22.93 -4.38
CA GLY A 168 13.30 23.38 -5.18
C GLY A 168 13.05 24.88 -5.08
N TYR A 169 12.53 25.47 -6.15
CA TYR A 169 12.23 26.91 -6.24
C TYR A 169 10.72 27.20 -6.22
N TYR A 170 9.96 26.59 -7.14
CA TYR A 170 8.49 26.71 -7.21
C TYR A 170 7.85 25.82 -6.15
N ARG A 171 7.38 26.44 -5.07
CA ARG A 171 6.84 25.75 -3.89
C ARG A 171 5.59 26.46 -3.38
N ASP A 172 4.72 25.75 -2.68
CA ASP A 172 3.57 26.39 -2.02
C ASP A 172 3.88 26.76 -0.56
N ASN A 173 3.36 27.90 -0.12
CA ASN A 173 3.42 28.32 1.28
C ASN A 173 2.28 27.68 2.07
N VAL A 174 2.60 26.55 2.71
CA VAL A 174 1.64 25.65 3.32
C VAL A 174 1.88 25.44 4.82
N GLY A 175 0.83 25.04 5.52
CA GLY A 175 0.85 24.52 6.88
C GLY A 175 0.25 23.10 6.93
N LEU A 176 0.40 22.41 8.07
CA LEU A 176 -0.22 21.09 8.29
C LEU A 176 -1.69 21.24 8.67
N THR A 177 -2.55 20.42 8.10
CA THR A 177 -3.93 20.27 8.59
C THR A 177 -3.98 19.42 9.85
N ALA A 178 -5.05 19.55 10.64
CA ALA A 178 -5.23 18.76 11.85
C ALA A 178 -5.30 17.25 11.55
N GLY A 179 -4.45 16.45 12.19
CA GLY A 179 -4.39 15.00 11.99
C GLY A 179 -3.48 14.55 10.82
N ALA A 180 -2.83 15.48 10.11
CA ALA A 180 -1.77 15.15 9.17
C ALA A 180 -0.46 14.82 9.90
N ALA A 181 0.35 13.95 9.30
CA ALA A 181 1.69 13.63 9.75
C ALA A 181 2.73 14.30 8.85
N LEU A 182 3.68 15.03 9.45
CA LEU A 182 4.80 15.62 8.73
C LEU A 182 5.87 14.56 8.44
N VAL A 183 6.33 14.50 7.20
CA VAL A 183 7.38 13.58 6.74
C VAL A 183 8.69 14.30 6.47
N ALA A 184 8.65 15.50 5.89
CA ALA A 184 9.83 16.29 5.59
C ALA A 184 9.56 17.81 5.62
N ASN A 185 10.61 18.59 5.87
CA ASN A 185 10.62 20.06 5.87
C ASN A 185 11.64 20.62 4.88
N TRP A 186 11.31 21.80 4.38
CA TRP A 186 12.26 22.67 3.72
C TRP A 186 13.18 23.38 4.72
N SER A 187 14.36 23.80 4.27
CA SER A 187 15.37 24.53 5.04
C SER A 187 14.92 25.91 5.54
N ASP A 188 13.83 26.44 4.99
CA ASP A 188 13.19 27.67 5.45
C ASP A 188 12.06 27.42 6.48
N GLY A 189 11.87 26.17 6.90
CA GLY A 189 10.97 25.75 7.96
C GLY A 189 9.54 25.45 7.52
N TYR A 190 9.21 25.59 6.23
CA TYR A 190 7.89 25.21 5.72
C TYR A 190 7.79 23.69 5.48
N PRO A 191 6.60 23.09 5.69
CA PRO A 191 6.34 21.70 5.33
C PRO A 191 6.70 21.41 3.88
N PHE A 192 7.46 20.34 3.67
CA PHE A 192 7.77 19.82 2.33
C PHE A 192 6.85 18.65 1.99
N VAL A 193 6.85 17.61 2.83
CA VAL A 193 6.05 16.40 2.62
C VAL A 193 5.21 16.12 3.86
N ALA A 194 3.93 15.84 3.67
CA ALA A 194 3.02 15.43 4.73
C ALA A 194 2.00 14.41 4.22
N THR A 195 1.44 13.60 5.13
CA THR A 195 0.48 12.55 4.79
C THR A 195 -0.78 12.63 5.64
N LYS A 196 -1.89 12.19 5.07
CA LYS A 196 -3.19 12.05 5.75
C LYS A 196 -4.04 11.00 5.06
N GLY A 197 -4.29 9.88 5.75
CA GLY A 197 -4.87 8.70 5.09
C GLY A 197 -4.02 8.30 3.88
N GLN A 198 -4.66 8.08 2.74
CA GLN A 198 -4.02 7.76 1.45
C GLN A 198 -3.62 9.01 0.64
N VAL A 199 -3.69 10.22 1.23
CA VAL A 199 -3.31 11.47 0.56
C VAL A 199 -1.94 11.94 1.02
N VAL A 200 -1.04 12.16 0.07
CA VAL A 200 0.28 12.76 0.27
C VAL A 200 0.27 14.18 -0.27
N GLY A 201 0.85 15.12 0.47
CA GLY A 201 1.11 16.47 0.01
C GLY A 201 2.60 16.68 -0.19
N VAL A 202 3.01 17.13 -1.38
CA VAL A 202 4.38 17.47 -1.75
C VAL A 202 4.41 18.93 -2.20
N SER A 203 4.94 19.83 -1.38
CA SER A 203 4.94 21.27 -1.69
C SER A 203 6.05 21.70 -2.67
N LEU A 204 6.35 20.85 -3.68
CA LEU A 204 7.25 21.12 -4.80
C LEU A 204 6.55 20.96 -6.14
N PHE A 205 6.85 21.83 -7.11
CA PHE A 205 6.39 21.70 -8.49
C PHE A 205 7.13 20.54 -9.17
N PRO A 206 6.42 19.52 -9.69
CA PRO A 206 7.04 18.24 -10.02
C PRO A 206 7.69 18.18 -11.42
N VAL A 207 7.57 19.23 -12.24
CA VAL A 207 8.10 19.25 -13.63
C VAL A 207 9.55 19.72 -13.65
N GLU A 208 10.40 19.05 -14.44
CA GLU A 208 11.72 19.52 -14.84
C GLU A 208 11.62 20.24 -16.20
N ARG A 209 11.65 21.58 -16.21
CA ARG A 209 11.48 22.37 -17.44
C ARG A 209 12.80 22.65 -18.15
N ALA A 210 13.35 21.64 -18.82
CA ALA A 210 14.65 21.69 -19.50
C ALA A 210 15.14 23.10 -19.92
N GLY A 211 16.09 23.64 -19.16
CA GLY A 211 16.73 24.93 -19.43
C GLY A 211 16.19 26.09 -18.59
N ASP A 212 15.27 25.83 -17.66
CA ASP A 212 14.87 26.76 -16.62
C ASP A 212 15.92 26.75 -15.48
N PRO A 213 16.60 27.88 -15.20
CA PRO A 213 17.57 27.95 -14.10
C PRO A 213 16.95 27.79 -12.70
N GLU A 214 15.62 27.81 -12.60
CA GLU A 214 14.82 27.74 -11.37
C GLU A 214 14.23 26.33 -11.14
N GLU A 215 14.77 25.30 -11.79
CA GLU A 215 14.38 23.90 -11.60
C GLU A 215 14.73 23.33 -10.21
N TRP A 216 14.04 22.24 -9.86
CA TRP A 216 14.44 21.40 -8.74
C TRP A 216 15.67 20.56 -9.08
N THR A 217 16.39 20.10 -8.05
CA THR A 217 17.50 19.16 -8.22
C THR A 217 17.49 18.08 -7.14
N GLY A 218 18.22 17.00 -7.38
CA GLY A 218 18.40 15.90 -6.42
C GLY A 218 17.42 14.77 -6.66
N ASP A 219 16.96 14.15 -5.59
CA ASP A 219 16.25 12.87 -5.58
C ASP A 219 14.73 13.02 -5.80
N VAL A 220 14.28 14.05 -6.52
CA VAL A 220 12.85 14.34 -6.74
C VAL A 220 12.12 13.20 -7.46
N PRO A 221 12.66 12.57 -8.53
CA PRO A 221 12.01 11.43 -9.16
C PRO A 221 11.77 10.28 -8.16
N THR A 222 12.75 9.97 -7.30
CA THR A 222 12.63 8.97 -6.25
C THR A 222 11.59 9.36 -5.19
N LEU A 223 11.55 10.63 -4.79
CA LEU A 223 10.56 11.11 -3.84
C LEU A 223 9.13 11.01 -4.37
N VAL A 224 8.88 11.46 -5.61
CA VAL A 224 7.56 11.41 -6.25
C VAL A 224 7.14 9.95 -6.45
N HIS A 225 8.06 9.09 -6.89
CA HIS A 225 7.85 7.66 -6.96
C HIS A 225 7.42 7.06 -5.61
N ASN A 226 8.19 7.30 -4.55
CA ASN A 226 7.90 6.73 -3.24
C ASN A 226 6.60 7.28 -2.65
N ALA A 227 6.28 8.55 -2.91
CA ALA A 227 5.00 9.15 -2.50
C ALA A 227 3.81 8.48 -3.17
N LEU A 228 3.89 8.24 -4.48
CA LEU A 228 2.87 7.51 -5.23
C LEU A 228 2.73 6.08 -4.73
N LEU A 229 3.85 5.36 -4.58
CA LEU A 229 3.85 3.99 -4.07
C LEU A 229 3.26 3.89 -2.66
N TRP A 230 3.63 4.80 -1.76
CA TRP A 230 3.12 4.82 -0.38
C TRP A 230 1.62 5.18 -0.31
N SER A 231 1.10 5.93 -1.30
CA SER A 231 -0.31 6.30 -1.32
C SER A 231 -1.25 5.16 -1.71
N VAL A 232 -0.74 4.09 -2.34
CA VAL A 232 -1.53 2.90 -2.69
C VAL A 232 -1.96 2.19 -1.39
N PRO A 233 -3.25 1.87 -1.21
CA PRO A 233 -3.72 1.18 -0.01
C PRO A 233 -3.14 -0.23 0.11
N ASP A 234 -2.94 -0.71 1.34
CA ASP A 234 -2.53 -2.09 1.59
C ASP A 234 -3.64 -3.09 1.27
N THR A 235 -3.27 -4.27 0.78
CA THR A 235 -4.21 -5.39 0.60
C THR A 235 -4.59 -5.99 1.96
N VAL A 236 -5.86 -6.35 2.11
CA VAL A 236 -6.40 -6.91 3.36
C VAL A 236 -7.24 -8.15 3.06
N LEU A 237 -7.11 -9.17 3.91
CA LEU A 237 -7.98 -10.34 3.93
C LEU A 237 -8.71 -10.47 5.27
N GLU A 238 -9.97 -10.91 5.20
CA GLU A 238 -10.77 -11.32 6.34
C GLU A 238 -11.36 -12.72 6.12
N LEU A 239 -11.44 -13.51 7.19
CA LEU A 239 -12.00 -14.87 7.15
C LEU A 239 -13.27 -14.96 8.01
N THR A 240 -14.26 -15.73 7.54
CA THR A 240 -15.43 -16.08 8.34
C THR A 240 -15.92 -17.50 8.01
N PRO A 241 -15.79 -18.48 8.92
CA PRO A 241 -15.02 -18.44 10.18
C PRO A 241 -13.50 -18.44 9.94
N ASP A 242 -12.71 -18.05 10.93
CA ASP A 242 -11.23 -18.12 10.94
C ASP A 242 -10.68 -19.45 11.52
N THR A 243 -11.58 -20.33 11.95
CA THR A 243 -11.26 -21.67 12.45
C THR A 243 -12.33 -22.68 12.08
N GLY A 244 -11.93 -23.95 11.91
CA GLY A 244 -12.83 -25.06 11.65
C GLY A 244 -12.18 -26.17 10.82
N ILE A 245 -13.01 -27.05 10.27
CA ILE A 245 -12.54 -28.18 9.43
C ILE A 245 -13.20 -28.23 8.05
N ALA A 246 -14.16 -27.36 7.77
CA ALA A 246 -15.03 -27.50 6.59
C ALA A 246 -14.67 -26.48 5.50
N ALA A 247 -15.15 -25.25 5.64
CA ALA A 247 -14.97 -24.19 4.67
C ALA A 247 -14.91 -22.83 5.39
N THR A 248 -14.32 -21.85 4.72
CA THR A 248 -14.28 -20.46 5.17
C THR A 248 -14.62 -19.52 4.01
N THR A 249 -15.35 -18.45 4.31
CA THR A 249 -15.50 -17.31 3.42
C THR A 249 -14.30 -16.41 3.57
N ILE A 250 -13.66 -16.09 2.45
CA ILE A 250 -12.58 -15.13 2.33
C ILE A 250 -13.15 -13.87 1.71
N VAL A 251 -12.93 -12.73 2.37
CA VAL A 251 -13.20 -11.40 1.81
C VAL A 251 -11.86 -10.71 1.63
N GLY A 252 -11.61 -10.18 0.43
CA GLY A 252 -10.43 -9.35 0.15
C GLY A 252 -10.82 -7.94 -0.22
N SER A 253 -10.03 -6.97 0.24
CA SER A 253 -10.28 -5.54 0.06
C SER A 253 -8.98 -4.71 0.16
N GLY A 254 -9.10 -3.39 0.03
CA GLY A 254 -8.00 -2.44 0.19
C GLY A 254 -7.20 -2.26 -1.10
N GLY A 255 -6.04 -2.93 -1.20
CA GLY A 255 -5.03 -2.72 -2.23
C GLY A 255 -5.00 -3.62 -3.46
N PHE A 256 -5.94 -4.55 -3.63
CA PHE A 256 -5.91 -5.42 -4.80
C PHE A 256 -6.25 -4.62 -6.06
N ALA A 257 -5.62 -4.94 -7.19
CA ALA A 257 -5.89 -4.26 -8.44
C ALA A 257 -7.36 -4.43 -8.87
N ALA A 258 -7.95 -3.35 -9.40
CA ALA A 258 -9.30 -3.36 -9.93
C ALA A 258 -9.42 -4.34 -11.12
N ASN A 259 -10.56 -5.05 -11.21
CA ASN A 259 -10.88 -6.00 -12.28
C ASN A 259 -9.80 -7.08 -12.52
N SER A 260 -9.10 -7.51 -11.47
CA SER A 260 -7.99 -8.47 -11.55
C SER A 260 -8.39 -9.85 -11.04
N ILE A 261 -7.86 -10.89 -11.67
CA ILE A 261 -8.05 -12.28 -11.23
C ILE A 261 -7.28 -12.55 -9.94
N ILE A 262 -7.93 -13.19 -8.96
CA ILE A 262 -7.31 -13.57 -7.69
C ILE A 262 -6.99 -15.06 -7.67
N THR A 263 -5.76 -15.37 -7.27
CA THR A 263 -5.31 -16.72 -6.93
C THR A 263 -5.23 -16.87 -5.42
N ILE A 264 -5.92 -17.89 -4.87
CA ILE A 264 -5.84 -18.24 -3.45
C ILE A 264 -4.95 -19.46 -3.26
N THR A 265 -4.05 -19.40 -2.29
CA THR A 265 -3.20 -20.53 -1.89
C THR A 265 -3.37 -20.86 -0.42
N TRP A 266 -3.15 -22.13 -0.06
CA TRP A 266 -3.11 -22.68 1.29
C TRP A 266 -1.72 -23.28 1.50
N ASP A 267 -0.97 -22.74 2.47
CA ASP A 267 0.45 -23.06 2.71
C ASP A 267 1.28 -23.03 1.41
N GLY A 268 1.04 -22.02 0.58
CA GLY A 268 1.68 -21.83 -0.73
C GLY A 268 1.17 -22.74 -1.86
N THR A 269 0.20 -23.63 -1.59
CA THR A 269 -0.39 -24.50 -2.60
C THR A 269 -1.73 -23.93 -3.11
N PRO A 270 -1.93 -23.71 -4.41
CA PRO A 270 -3.19 -23.21 -4.94
C PRO A 270 -4.38 -24.10 -4.58
N VAL A 271 -5.49 -23.48 -4.16
CA VAL A 271 -6.73 -24.19 -3.78
C VAL A 271 -7.90 -23.78 -4.68
N PRO A 272 -8.83 -24.71 -4.98
CA PRO A 272 -10.05 -24.36 -5.70
C PRO A 272 -10.96 -23.48 -4.85
N THR A 273 -11.62 -22.54 -5.51
CA THR A 273 -12.52 -21.56 -4.89
C THR A 273 -13.94 -21.71 -5.42
N VAL A 274 -14.90 -21.14 -4.69
CA VAL A 274 -16.26 -20.91 -5.17
C VAL A 274 -16.54 -19.40 -5.08
N PRO A 275 -16.76 -18.69 -6.20
CA PRO A 275 -16.70 -19.17 -7.59
C PRO A 275 -15.31 -19.65 -8.01
N GLN A 276 -15.23 -20.49 -9.06
CA GLN A 276 -13.98 -21.11 -9.52
C GLN A 276 -12.94 -20.08 -10.01
N GLN A 277 -13.41 -19.00 -10.62
CA GLN A 277 -12.59 -17.84 -10.96
C GLN A 277 -13.10 -16.66 -10.15
N ILE A 278 -12.19 -16.02 -9.43
CA ILE A 278 -12.46 -14.81 -8.66
C ILE A 278 -11.87 -13.66 -9.44
N THR A 279 -12.64 -12.61 -9.65
CA THR A 279 -12.16 -11.34 -10.20
C THR A 279 -12.62 -10.25 -9.26
N THR A 280 -11.72 -9.33 -8.90
CA THR A 280 -12.06 -8.17 -8.08
C THR A 280 -13.05 -7.25 -8.81
N ASP A 281 -13.80 -6.47 -8.06
CA ASP A 281 -14.61 -5.39 -8.62
C ASP A 281 -13.73 -4.18 -9.01
N ALA A 282 -14.38 -3.07 -9.41
CA ALA A 282 -13.70 -1.83 -9.79
C ALA A 282 -12.96 -1.15 -8.63
N TYR A 283 -13.17 -1.62 -7.39
CA TYR A 283 -12.53 -1.11 -6.17
C TYR A 283 -11.54 -2.11 -5.58
N GLY A 284 -11.20 -3.19 -6.31
CA GLY A 284 -10.26 -4.20 -5.81
C GLY A 284 -10.88 -5.19 -4.81
N ASN A 285 -12.19 -5.16 -4.58
CA ASN A 285 -12.81 -6.04 -3.58
C ASN A 285 -13.22 -7.38 -4.20
N PHE A 286 -13.15 -8.46 -3.41
CA PHE A 286 -13.68 -9.77 -3.80
C PHE A 286 -14.23 -10.55 -2.61
N THR A 287 -15.02 -11.58 -2.91
CA THR A 287 -15.47 -12.57 -1.92
C THR A 287 -15.43 -13.96 -2.54
N ALA A 288 -14.93 -14.93 -1.79
CA ALA A 288 -14.82 -16.31 -2.22
C ALA A 288 -15.01 -17.29 -1.06
N ILE A 289 -15.25 -18.55 -1.36
CA ILE A 289 -15.26 -19.64 -0.39
C ILE A 289 -14.18 -20.64 -0.78
N ILE A 290 -13.40 -21.10 0.20
CA ILE A 290 -12.52 -22.26 0.05
C ILE A 290 -12.96 -23.39 0.98
N THR A 291 -12.70 -24.63 0.56
CA THR A 291 -12.81 -25.80 1.45
C THR A 291 -11.44 -26.03 2.09
N VAL A 292 -11.42 -26.34 3.39
CA VAL A 292 -10.19 -26.66 4.14
C VAL A 292 -9.56 -27.93 3.55
N PRO A 293 -8.35 -27.87 2.94
CA PRO A 293 -7.79 -29.01 2.22
C PRO A 293 -7.36 -30.16 3.14
N THR A 294 -6.79 -29.85 4.31
CA THR A 294 -6.18 -30.81 5.24
C THR A 294 -6.92 -30.83 6.57
N GLN A 295 -8.13 -31.39 6.60
CA GLN A 295 -8.94 -31.51 7.83
C GLN A 295 -8.31 -32.38 8.93
N ASN A 296 -7.27 -33.15 8.58
CA ASN A 296 -6.58 -34.10 9.45
C ASN A 296 -5.20 -33.59 9.91
N ASP A 297 -4.87 -32.33 9.62
CA ASP A 297 -3.63 -31.68 10.05
C ASP A 297 -4.00 -30.51 10.97
N PRO A 298 -4.24 -30.75 12.27
CA PRO A 298 -4.62 -29.68 13.18
C PRO A 298 -3.48 -28.68 13.37
N GLY A 299 -3.81 -27.39 13.35
CA GLY A 299 -2.81 -26.34 13.47
C GLY A 299 -3.18 -25.07 12.72
N THR A 300 -2.22 -24.17 12.64
CA THR A 300 -2.35 -22.91 11.90
C THR A 300 -1.84 -23.09 10.48
N HIS A 301 -2.64 -22.67 9.51
CA HIS A 301 -2.31 -22.69 8.09
C HIS A 301 -2.37 -21.27 7.52
N VAL A 302 -1.49 -20.97 6.57
CA VAL A 302 -1.43 -19.66 5.92
C VAL A 302 -2.28 -19.69 4.65
N ILE A 303 -3.18 -18.73 4.54
CA ILE A 303 -3.93 -18.45 3.32
C ILE A 303 -3.34 -17.17 2.72
N ASN A 304 -2.92 -17.24 1.46
CA ASN A 304 -2.48 -16.09 0.70
C ASN A 304 -3.45 -15.87 -0.47
N ALA A 305 -3.83 -14.61 -0.70
CA ALA A 305 -4.50 -14.18 -1.92
C ALA A 305 -3.55 -13.27 -2.71
N THR A 306 -3.36 -13.54 -4.00
CA THR A 306 -2.52 -12.73 -4.90
C THR A 306 -3.30 -12.37 -6.16
N ASP A 307 -3.23 -11.11 -6.60
CA ASP A 307 -3.79 -10.65 -7.88
C ASP A 307 -2.85 -10.87 -9.08
N GLU A 308 -3.29 -10.54 -10.30
CA GLU A 308 -2.48 -10.73 -11.52
C GLU A 308 -1.26 -9.82 -11.60
N TYR A 309 -1.24 -8.74 -10.81
CA TYR A 309 -0.16 -7.78 -10.79
C TYR A 309 0.89 -8.12 -9.73
N GLY A 310 0.58 -9.04 -8.81
CA GLY A 310 1.46 -9.54 -7.76
C GLY A 310 1.13 -8.99 -6.37
N ARG A 311 0.08 -8.18 -6.22
CA ARG A 311 -0.32 -7.67 -4.90
C ARG A 311 -0.95 -8.79 -4.11
N SER A 312 -0.54 -8.93 -2.86
CA SER A 312 -0.98 -10.05 -2.05
C SER A 312 -1.15 -9.69 -0.59
N ALA A 313 -2.12 -10.37 0.03
CA ALA A 313 -2.33 -10.36 1.47
C ALA A 313 -2.37 -11.79 2.00
N GLU A 314 -1.93 -11.94 3.25
CA GLU A 314 -1.88 -13.22 3.96
C GLU A 314 -2.68 -13.15 5.25
N ILE A 315 -3.36 -14.25 5.56
CA ILE A 315 -4.09 -14.44 6.80
C ILE A 315 -3.96 -15.88 7.27
N THR A 316 -4.13 -16.12 8.56
CA THR A 316 -4.03 -17.47 9.12
C THR A 316 -5.41 -18.05 9.41
N PHE A 317 -5.58 -19.34 9.13
CA PHE A 317 -6.76 -20.13 9.50
C PHE A 317 -6.34 -21.25 10.46
N THR A 318 -7.15 -21.53 11.47
CA THR A 318 -6.86 -22.60 12.44
C THR A 318 -7.72 -23.83 12.19
N VAL A 319 -7.09 -24.93 11.78
CA VAL A 319 -7.73 -26.25 11.69
C VAL A 319 -7.80 -26.87 13.08
N VAL A 320 -9.02 -27.21 13.52
CA VAL A 320 -9.23 -27.77 14.86
C VAL A 320 -8.96 -29.27 14.90
N ASP A 321 -8.39 -29.73 16.01
CA ASP A 321 -8.20 -31.15 16.26
C ASP A 321 -9.53 -31.80 16.64
N MET A 322 -10.04 -32.64 15.75
CA MET A 322 -11.25 -33.43 15.97
C MET A 322 -10.94 -34.83 16.49
N THR A 323 -9.66 -35.18 16.70
CA THR A 323 -9.30 -36.43 17.34
C THR A 323 -9.68 -36.34 18.81
N GLY A 324 -10.64 -37.18 19.22
CA GLY A 324 -10.93 -37.35 20.63
C GLY A 324 -9.71 -37.89 21.38
N PRO A 325 -9.71 -37.85 22.72
CA PRO A 325 -8.65 -38.49 23.49
C PRO A 325 -8.47 -39.95 23.05
N GLN A 326 -7.21 -40.41 23.01
CA GLN A 326 -6.90 -41.81 22.72
C GLN A 326 -7.73 -42.72 23.64
N GLY A 327 -8.43 -43.69 23.05
CA GLY A 327 -9.20 -44.68 23.81
C GLY A 327 -8.31 -45.51 24.75
N GLU A 328 -8.91 -46.07 25.80
CA GLU A 328 -8.19 -46.97 26.70
C GLU A 328 -7.56 -48.15 25.92
N GLN A 329 -6.36 -48.57 26.32
CA GLN A 329 -5.73 -49.75 25.76
C GLN A 329 -6.63 -50.96 25.97
N GLY A 330 -6.95 -51.69 24.89
CA GLY A 330 -7.77 -52.90 24.99
C GLY A 330 -7.13 -53.93 25.91
N GLU A 331 -7.97 -54.74 26.58
CA GLU A 331 -7.50 -55.83 27.43
C GLU A 331 -6.54 -56.75 26.65
N GLN A 332 -5.48 -57.20 27.32
CA GLN A 332 -4.56 -58.17 26.74
C GLN A 332 -5.35 -59.44 26.36
N GLY A 333 -5.27 -59.85 25.09
CA GLY A 333 -5.94 -61.05 24.62
C GLY A 333 -5.52 -62.29 25.43
N ASP A 334 -6.45 -63.24 25.56
CA ASP A 334 -6.22 -64.48 26.29
C ASP A 334 -4.92 -65.17 25.84
N THR A 335 -4.19 -65.74 26.80
CA THR A 335 -3.01 -66.55 26.50
C THR A 335 -3.44 -67.74 25.64
N GLY A 336 -2.83 -67.89 24.47
CA GLY A 336 -3.12 -69.01 23.57
C GLY A 336 -2.97 -70.36 24.29
N PRO A 337 -3.74 -71.39 23.89
CA PRO A 337 -3.66 -72.70 24.52
C PRO A 337 -2.23 -73.24 24.49
N ALA A 338 -1.80 -73.84 25.60
CA ALA A 338 -0.50 -74.48 25.70
C ALA A 338 -0.33 -75.51 24.56
N GLY A 339 0.80 -75.44 23.85
CA GLY A 339 1.12 -76.40 22.79
C GLY A 339 1.10 -77.84 23.33
N ALA A 340 0.65 -78.79 22.51
CA ALA A 340 0.58 -80.18 22.91
C ALA A 340 1.93 -80.68 23.42
N THR A 341 1.93 -81.36 24.57
CA THR A 341 3.12 -82.00 25.15
C THR A 341 3.72 -82.96 24.12
N GLY A 342 4.98 -82.74 23.74
CA GLY A 342 5.69 -83.62 22.82
C GLY A 342 5.76 -85.05 23.36
N ALA A 343 5.65 -86.04 22.47
CA ALA A 343 5.72 -87.45 22.84
C ALA A 343 7.04 -87.77 23.55
N THR A 344 6.95 -88.43 24.71
CA THR A 344 8.10 -89.03 25.40
C THR A 344 8.72 -90.10 24.50
N GLY A 345 10.01 -89.95 24.20
CA GLY A 345 10.81 -90.92 23.45
C GLY A 345 11.15 -92.18 24.22
#